data_AF-A0A094R2A8-F1
#
_entry.id   AF-A0A094R2A8-F1
#
_cell.length_a   1.000
_cell.length_b   1.000
_cell.length_c   1.000
_cell.angle_alpha   90.00
_cell.angle_beta   90.00
_cell.angle_gamma   90.00
#
_symmetry.space_group_name_H-M   'P 1'
#
loop_
_entity.id
_entity.type
_entity.pdbx_description
1 polymer ?
#
loop_
_entity_poly.entity_id
_entity_poly.type
_entity_poly.pdbx_seq_one_letter_code
_entity_poly.pdbx_strand_id
1 'polypeptide(L)'
;MRFKALVAKSLLVALPLTLIPALAISAPKVTPGSKCKVQKQKVIYQDKSFTCVKSGKKLIWNKGVVFVKPASTPTPIATPTPASTPTPDPTPDPVVSESSVYVNSSICKLPYTSPDSDSFLGFPRNQRYIPSIGERKSIVLFVDFDDLVADKKAVDTWKNVQIPVAEKAFYRLSYGKYKISFDVNEKIYRLPGSYKAFARSEYVNVAGSTPGLGLEYGKFVHSAVTIADIDIDFSKYDFVNVVTPTFSPKAEGGATGGSGFNVDGKTSFLSTVGPIDEYIDDPLKSNWLLHEVGHLLGLTHVYDYSQRNIGALDLMGNSFGFDELHGWQRWYLDWIEDIQVACLDESAPKESVHLISPLATSTKGTKSLILKLSPSSALAIEVMRSSPEDTFPSAYEGVVVYKIDTKLSGGKGSISIISNAGKSQPTKGGRAGLIGTLSVGESVKYEDYTIKVLKNSTTGDYVSVSKGN
;
A
#
# COMPACT_ATOMS: atom_id res chain seq x y z
N MET A 1 16.20 0.66 52.75
CA MET A 1 17.30 0.11 51.91
C MET A 1 17.10 0.61 50.49
N ARG A 2 18.08 1.34 49.94
CA ARG A 2 18.00 2.04 48.66
C ARG A 2 18.41 1.11 47.52
N PHE A 3 17.53 0.86 46.55
CA PHE A 3 17.88 0.19 45.30
C PHE A 3 18.42 1.21 44.29
N LYS A 4 19.66 1.01 43.84
CA LYS A 4 20.35 1.85 42.84
C LYS A 4 19.97 1.39 41.43
N ALA A 5 19.49 2.33 40.61
CA ALA A 5 19.33 2.17 39.18
C ALA A 5 20.70 2.13 38.47
N LEU A 6 20.85 1.21 37.52
CA LEU A 6 22.02 1.10 36.64
C LEU A 6 21.73 1.88 35.35
N VAL A 7 22.40 3.04 35.21
CA VAL A 7 22.43 3.84 33.98
C VAL A 7 23.54 3.31 33.08
N ALA A 8 23.20 2.74 31.93
CA ALA A 8 24.17 2.38 30.89
C ALA A 8 24.58 3.64 30.12
N LYS A 9 25.88 4.01 30.21
CA LYS A 9 26.48 5.09 29.42
C LYS A 9 26.97 4.55 28.08
N SER A 10 26.36 5.00 26.99
CA SER A 10 26.84 4.81 25.62
C SER A 10 28.00 5.77 25.36
N LEU A 11 29.21 5.25 25.20
CA LEU A 11 30.42 6.01 24.89
C LEU A 11 30.59 6.10 23.36
N LEU A 12 30.43 7.31 22.79
CA LEU A 12 30.78 7.63 21.41
C LEU A 12 32.30 7.72 21.28
N VAL A 13 32.93 6.74 20.61
CA VAL A 13 34.36 6.78 20.26
C VAL A 13 34.48 7.26 18.82
N ALA A 14 34.94 8.50 18.64
CA ALA A 14 35.36 9.04 17.34
C ALA A 14 36.77 8.50 17.00
N LEU A 15 36.90 7.81 15.87
CA LEU A 15 38.15 7.24 15.38
C LEU A 15 38.84 8.26 14.43
N PRO A 16 40.08 8.73 14.69
CA PRO A 16 40.79 9.59 13.76
C PRO A 16 41.46 8.74 12.67
N LEU A 17 41.13 9.02 11.40
CA LEU A 17 41.74 8.36 10.24
C LEU A 17 43.09 9.03 9.93
N THR A 18 44.19 8.48 10.47
CA THR A 18 45.56 8.87 10.10
C THR A 18 46.00 8.13 8.84
N LEU A 19 46.23 8.85 7.74
CA LEU A 19 46.89 8.31 6.55
C LEU A 19 48.37 8.01 6.84
N ILE A 20 48.76 6.74 6.70
CA ILE A 20 50.16 6.31 6.69
C ILE A 20 50.66 6.34 5.24
N PRO A 21 51.83 6.94 4.93
CA PRO A 21 52.41 6.87 3.60
C PRO A 21 52.89 5.45 3.30
N ALA A 22 52.45 4.89 2.17
CA ALA A 22 52.93 3.60 1.70
C ALA A 22 54.40 3.71 1.23
N LEU A 23 55.31 3.03 1.93
CA LEU A 23 56.65 2.74 1.42
C LEU A 23 56.54 1.74 0.26
N ALA A 24 57.08 2.09 -0.90
CA ALA A 24 57.14 1.21 -2.07
C ALA A 24 58.11 0.04 -1.80
N ILE A 25 57.57 -1.14 -1.51
CA ILE A 25 58.34 -2.39 -1.42
C ILE A 25 58.48 -2.93 -2.85
N SER A 26 59.72 -3.12 -3.30
CA SER A 26 60.05 -3.71 -4.59
C SER A 26 59.45 -5.12 -4.73
N ALA A 27 58.77 -5.37 -5.86
CA ALA A 27 58.04 -6.62 -6.10
C ALA A 27 59.00 -7.84 -6.07
N PRO A 28 58.64 -8.94 -5.39
CA PRO A 28 59.49 -10.12 -5.28
C PRO A 28 59.76 -10.74 -6.66
N LYS A 29 61.02 -11.09 -6.93
CA LYS A 29 61.45 -11.78 -8.15
C LYS A 29 60.72 -13.12 -8.29
N VAL A 30 59.93 -13.28 -9.36
CA VAL A 30 59.19 -14.52 -9.66
C VAL A 30 59.94 -15.33 -10.72
N THR A 31 60.16 -16.62 -10.45
CA THR A 31 60.79 -17.56 -11.39
C THR A 31 59.84 -18.74 -11.67
N PRO A 32 59.56 -19.11 -12.94
CA PRO A 32 58.74 -20.28 -13.26
C PRO A 32 59.18 -21.54 -12.52
N GLY A 33 58.23 -22.28 -11.94
CA GLY A 33 58.51 -23.52 -11.20
C GLY A 33 58.94 -23.32 -9.74
N SER A 34 59.23 -22.09 -9.29
CA SER A 34 59.52 -21.81 -7.88
C SER A 34 58.25 -21.84 -7.00
N LYS A 35 58.42 -22.08 -5.69
CA LYS A 35 57.29 -22.22 -4.75
C LYS A 35 56.53 -20.91 -4.60
N CYS A 36 55.20 -21.00 -4.57
CA CYS A 36 54.30 -19.90 -4.27
C CYS A 36 53.40 -20.25 -3.08
N LYS A 37 52.95 -19.23 -2.34
CA LYS A 37 52.27 -19.42 -1.04
C LYS A 37 50.76 -19.59 -1.17
N VAL A 38 50.12 -18.94 -2.15
CA VAL A 38 48.65 -18.85 -2.27
C VAL A 38 48.21 -19.26 -3.67
N GLN A 39 47.38 -20.30 -3.79
CA GLN A 39 46.87 -20.79 -5.07
C GLN A 39 46.01 -19.72 -5.77
N LYS A 40 46.12 -19.61 -7.10
CA LYS A 40 45.47 -18.59 -7.96
C LYS A 40 45.94 -17.14 -7.76
N GLN A 41 46.90 -16.87 -6.87
CA GLN A 41 47.55 -15.55 -6.80
C GLN A 41 48.20 -15.21 -8.16
N LYS A 42 48.03 -13.96 -8.62
CA LYS A 42 48.66 -13.43 -9.83
C LYS A 42 49.66 -12.32 -9.50
N VAL A 43 50.80 -12.34 -10.18
CA VAL A 43 51.85 -11.31 -10.06
C VAL A 43 52.41 -11.01 -11.44
N ILE A 44 52.64 -9.73 -11.75
CA ILE A 44 53.27 -9.29 -12.99
C ILE A 44 54.77 -9.08 -12.72
N TYR A 45 55.62 -9.75 -13.49
CA TYR A 45 57.08 -9.62 -13.41
C TYR A 45 57.68 -9.75 -14.81
N GLN A 46 58.57 -8.84 -15.20
CA GLN A 46 59.20 -8.81 -16.55
C GLN A 46 58.18 -8.97 -17.70
N ASP A 47 57.13 -8.14 -17.69
CA ASP A 47 56.06 -8.09 -18.71
C ASP A 47 55.31 -9.41 -18.95
N LYS A 48 55.34 -10.31 -17.95
CA LYS A 48 54.55 -11.52 -17.91
C LYS A 48 53.71 -11.59 -16.64
N SER A 49 52.46 -12.00 -16.77
CA SER A 49 51.57 -12.32 -15.66
C SER A 49 51.76 -13.79 -15.27
N PHE A 50 52.30 -14.02 -14.08
CA PHE A 50 52.46 -15.34 -13.47
C PHE A 50 51.26 -15.68 -12.60
N THR A 51 50.84 -16.94 -12.59
CA THR A 51 49.77 -17.45 -11.72
C THR A 51 50.28 -18.63 -10.90
N CYS A 52 50.03 -18.62 -9.59
CA CYS A 52 50.38 -19.72 -8.69
C CYS A 52 49.42 -20.90 -8.90
N VAL A 53 49.95 -22.04 -9.37
CA VAL A 53 49.19 -23.23 -9.74
C VAL A 53 49.67 -24.47 -8.97
N LYS A 54 48.80 -25.47 -8.83
CA LYS A 54 49.14 -26.74 -8.17
C LYS A 54 49.85 -27.66 -9.16
N SER A 55 51.02 -28.18 -8.77
CA SER A 55 51.76 -29.19 -9.51
C SER A 55 52.15 -30.32 -8.56
N GLY A 56 51.50 -31.48 -8.72
CA GLY A 56 51.54 -32.57 -7.75
C GLY A 56 51.02 -32.13 -6.36
N LYS A 57 51.82 -32.36 -5.31
CA LYS A 57 51.50 -31.96 -3.91
C LYS A 57 51.98 -30.55 -3.54
N LYS A 58 52.54 -29.76 -4.48
CA LYS A 58 53.14 -28.44 -4.21
C LYS A 58 52.45 -27.33 -5.02
N LEU A 59 52.56 -26.08 -4.55
CA LEU A 59 52.15 -24.88 -5.28
C LEU A 59 53.38 -24.21 -5.91
N ILE A 60 53.34 -23.98 -7.21
CA ILE A 60 54.42 -23.37 -7.99
C ILE A 60 53.91 -22.29 -8.96
N TRP A 61 54.78 -21.34 -9.30
CA TRP A 61 54.47 -20.37 -10.35
C TRP A 61 54.46 -21.03 -11.73
N ASN A 62 53.44 -20.74 -12.55
CA ASN A 62 53.37 -21.20 -13.93
C ASN A 62 54.43 -20.50 -14.81
N LYS A 63 54.48 -20.82 -16.11
CA LYS A 63 55.48 -20.27 -17.06
C LYS A 63 55.28 -18.78 -17.39
N GLY A 64 54.22 -18.15 -16.88
CA GLY A 64 53.84 -16.76 -17.18
C GLY A 64 53.21 -16.60 -18.56
N VAL A 65 52.28 -15.66 -18.69
CA VAL A 65 51.70 -15.24 -19.98
C VAL A 65 52.07 -13.79 -20.27
N VAL A 66 52.38 -13.46 -21.53
CA VAL A 66 52.76 -12.09 -21.93
C VAL A 66 51.66 -11.11 -21.52
N PHE A 67 52.01 -10.11 -20.73
CA PHE A 67 51.10 -9.08 -20.25
C PHE A 67 51.19 -7.88 -21.19
N VAL A 68 50.16 -7.65 -22.01
CA VAL A 68 50.09 -6.51 -22.93
C VAL A 68 49.53 -5.31 -22.16
N LYS A 69 50.40 -4.34 -21.85
CA LYS A 69 50.01 -3.06 -21.27
C LYS A 69 49.25 -2.24 -22.35
N PRO A 70 48.10 -1.61 -22.05
CA PRO A 70 47.45 -0.70 -23.02
C PRO A 70 48.40 0.46 -23.31
N ALA A 71 48.87 0.60 -24.55
CA ALA A 71 49.77 1.66 -24.98
C ALA A 71 48.99 2.77 -25.69
N SER A 72 49.26 4.00 -25.26
CA SER A 72 48.91 5.27 -25.89
C SER A 72 49.53 5.39 -27.29
N THR A 73 48.72 5.74 -28.29
CA THR A 73 49.14 5.84 -29.71
C THR A 73 49.04 7.31 -30.20
N PRO A 74 49.94 7.78 -31.09
CA PRO A 74 50.26 9.20 -31.29
C PRO A 74 49.46 9.88 -32.42
N THR A 75 49.41 11.21 -32.39
CA THR A 75 48.78 12.10 -33.38
C THR A 75 49.52 12.07 -34.74
N PRO A 76 48.80 11.90 -35.88
CA PRO A 76 48.77 12.98 -36.88
C PRO A 76 47.49 13.10 -37.76
N ILE A 77 47.21 14.37 -38.11
CA ILE A 77 46.51 14.96 -39.27
C ILE A 77 45.01 14.70 -39.47
N ALA A 78 44.29 15.84 -39.49
CA ALA A 78 42.84 15.97 -39.55
C ALA A 78 42.22 15.39 -40.83
N THR A 79 41.40 14.36 -40.65
CA THR A 79 40.33 13.96 -41.56
C THR A 79 39.02 14.49 -40.95
N PRO A 80 38.11 15.11 -41.71
CA PRO A 80 36.90 15.69 -41.13
C PRO A 80 36.05 14.58 -40.51
N THR A 81 35.86 14.67 -39.20
CA THR A 81 35.03 13.76 -38.41
C THR A 81 33.60 13.79 -38.94
N PRO A 82 32.95 12.64 -39.21
CA PRO A 82 31.51 12.60 -39.40
C PRO A 82 30.87 13.20 -38.16
N ALA A 83 30.08 14.26 -38.33
CA ALA A 83 29.42 14.95 -37.23
C ALA A 83 28.76 13.93 -36.29
N SER A 84 29.13 13.99 -35.01
CA SER A 84 28.43 13.27 -33.96
C SER A 84 26.95 13.59 -34.08
N THR A 85 26.13 12.61 -34.41
CA THR A 85 24.68 12.73 -34.31
C THR A 85 24.37 13.18 -32.89
N PRO A 86 23.78 14.37 -32.68
CA PRO A 86 23.51 14.85 -31.34
C PRO A 86 22.61 13.82 -30.64
N THR A 87 23.01 13.42 -29.42
CA THR A 87 22.05 12.82 -28.48
C THR A 87 20.88 13.79 -28.42
N PRO A 88 19.63 13.36 -28.68
CA PRO A 88 18.50 14.28 -28.65
C PRO A 88 18.49 14.97 -27.29
N ASP A 89 18.51 16.29 -27.31
CA ASP A 89 18.36 17.14 -26.14
C ASP A 89 17.10 16.65 -25.39
N PRO A 90 17.15 16.37 -24.07
CA PRO A 90 15.98 15.90 -23.36
C PRO A 90 14.83 16.89 -23.61
N THR A 91 13.74 16.40 -24.19
CA THR A 91 12.54 17.21 -24.45
C THR A 91 12.21 17.98 -23.16
N PRO A 92 12.13 19.33 -23.21
CA PRO A 92 11.85 20.13 -22.04
C PRO A 92 10.60 19.62 -21.31
N ASP A 93 10.61 19.74 -19.98
CA ASP A 93 9.41 19.43 -19.20
C ASP A 93 8.25 20.35 -19.63
N PRO A 94 7.01 19.83 -19.72
CA PRO A 94 5.85 20.67 -19.93
C PRO A 94 5.76 21.78 -18.87
N VAL A 95 5.42 22.99 -19.31
CA VAL A 95 5.24 24.12 -18.39
C VAL A 95 3.98 23.88 -17.56
N VAL A 96 4.14 23.76 -16.25
CA VAL A 96 3.03 23.61 -15.29
C VAL A 96 2.29 24.93 -15.17
N SER A 97 0.96 24.88 -15.14
CA SER A 97 0.12 26.07 -14.95
C SER A 97 0.34 26.71 -13.58
N GLU A 98 0.21 28.04 -13.54
CA GLU A 98 0.31 28.82 -12.32
C GLU A 98 -0.71 28.36 -11.26
N SER A 99 -0.34 28.48 -9.98
CA SER A 99 -1.17 28.04 -8.87
C SER A 99 -2.51 28.79 -8.77
N SER A 100 -2.62 29.96 -9.39
CA SER A 100 -3.87 30.74 -9.49
C SER A 100 -4.97 30.04 -10.28
N VAL A 101 -4.65 28.96 -11.00
CA VAL A 101 -5.63 28.09 -11.67
C VAL A 101 -6.43 27.25 -10.66
N TYR A 102 -5.88 26.98 -9.48
CA TYR A 102 -6.55 26.19 -8.46
C TYR A 102 -7.43 27.06 -7.57
N VAL A 103 -8.60 26.54 -7.24
CA VAL A 103 -9.42 27.08 -6.15
C VAL A 103 -9.04 26.41 -4.83
N ASN A 104 -9.54 26.93 -3.71
CA ASN A 104 -9.30 26.32 -2.41
C ASN A 104 -9.83 24.86 -2.40
N SER A 105 -9.06 23.91 -1.87
CA SER A 105 -9.43 22.49 -1.89
C SER A 105 -10.73 22.18 -1.14
N SER A 106 -11.16 23.03 -0.19
CA SER A 106 -12.49 22.92 0.42
C SER A 106 -13.64 22.96 -0.60
N ILE A 107 -13.48 23.59 -1.77
CA ILE A 107 -14.48 23.58 -2.84
C ILE A 107 -14.68 22.17 -3.40
N CYS A 108 -13.62 21.36 -3.46
CA CYS A 108 -13.64 19.97 -3.90
C CYS A 108 -14.00 18.97 -2.79
N LYS A 109 -14.16 19.39 -1.53
CA LYS A 109 -14.68 18.55 -0.45
C LYS A 109 -16.19 18.39 -0.62
N LEU A 110 -16.58 17.45 -1.48
CA LEU A 110 -17.98 17.18 -1.79
C LEU A 110 -18.71 16.61 -0.58
N PRO A 111 -19.88 17.16 -0.19
CA PRO A 111 -20.64 16.67 0.93
C PRO A 111 -21.21 15.29 0.64
N TYR A 112 -21.34 14.48 1.68
CA TYR A 112 -22.16 13.27 1.58
C TYR A 112 -23.64 13.64 1.51
N THR A 113 -24.38 13.04 0.57
CA THR A 113 -25.80 13.38 0.36
C THR A 113 -26.72 12.16 0.22
N SER A 114 -26.19 10.93 0.29
CA SER A 114 -27.04 9.74 0.22
C SER A 114 -27.84 9.55 1.53
N PRO A 115 -29.08 9.06 1.44
CA PRO A 115 -29.92 8.79 2.62
C PRO A 115 -29.45 7.58 3.43
N ASP A 116 -28.51 6.77 2.91
CA ASP A 116 -27.96 5.61 3.62
C ASP A 116 -27.01 6.08 4.73
N SER A 117 -27.27 5.73 5.98
CA SER A 117 -26.43 6.18 7.08
C SER A 117 -25.11 5.44 7.20
N ASP A 118 -24.82 4.43 6.37
CA ASP A 118 -23.63 3.57 6.54
C ASP A 118 -22.57 3.69 5.44
N SER A 119 -22.81 4.54 4.44
CA SER A 119 -21.88 4.80 3.34
C SER A 119 -21.38 6.24 3.40
N PHE A 120 -20.09 6.52 3.55
CA PHE A 120 -19.61 7.92 3.57
C PHE A 120 -18.38 8.09 2.69
N LEU A 121 -18.63 8.51 1.45
CA LEU A 121 -17.59 8.93 0.51
C LEU A 121 -17.44 10.45 0.41
N GLY A 122 -18.15 11.21 1.26
CA GLY A 122 -18.16 12.67 1.25
C GLY A 122 -17.69 13.28 2.57
N PHE A 123 -17.45 14.58 2.55
CA PHE A 123 -16.91 15.34 3.67
C PHE A 123 -18.02 16.08 4.46
N PRO A 124 -17.82 16.35 5.77
CA PRO A 124 -16.73 15.88 6.62
C PRO A 124 -16.89 14.40 7.02
N ARG A 125 -15.79 13.78 7.48
CA ARG A 125 -15.79 12.42 8.06
C ARG A 125 -16.72 12.37 9.28
N ASN A 126 -17.62 11.38 9.35
CA ASN A 126 -18.52 11.23 10.51
C ASN A 126 -17.76 10.75 11.76
N GLN A 127 -17.87 11.47 12.87
CA GLN A 127 -17.15 11.16 14.11
C GLN A 127 -17.54 9.84 14.79
N ARG A 128 -18.59 9.15 14.33
CA ARG A 128 -18.98 7.82 14.84
C ARG A 128 -17.95 6.72 14.56
N TYR A 129 -17.11 6.90 13.54
CA TYR A 129 -16.05 5.96 13.16
C TYR A 129 -14.79 6.15 14.00
N ILE A 130 -13.94 5.12 14.04
CA ILE A 130 -12.68 5.20 14.79
C ILE A 130 -11.80 6.34 14.26
N PRO A 131 -10.96 6.95 15.10
CA PRO A 131 -10.08 8.02 14.62
C PRO A 131 -9.15 7.51 13.52
N SER A 132 -8.93 8.31 12.48
CA SER A 132 -8.15 7.92 11.29
C SER A 132 -6.67 8.30 11.35
N ILE A 133 -6.22 8.95 12.42
CA ILE A 133 -4.83 9.38 12.61
C ILE A 133 -4.34 9.04 14.03
N GLY A 134 -3.02 9.04 14.21
CA GLY A 134 -2.35 8.74 15.47
C GLY A 134 -2.09 7.25 15.69
N GLU A 135 -1.61 6.92 16.89
CA GLU A 135 -1.43 5.54 17.32
C GLU A 135 -2.75 4.98 17.85
N ARG A 136 -3.15 3.81 17.33
CA ARG A 136 -4.39 3.11 17.71
C ARG A 136 -4.14 1.70 18.18
N LYS A 137 -5.02 1.25 19.07
CA LYS A 137 -4.95 -0.09 19.64
C LYS A 137 -6.26 -0.82 19.48
N SER A 138 -6.14 -2.10 19.12
CA SER A 138 -7.24 -3.05 19.09
C SER A 138 -6.85 -4.33 19.79
N ILE A 139 -7.86 -5.10 20.20
CA ILE A 139 -7.71 -6.42 20.79
C ILE A 139 -8.42 -7.45 19.92
N VAL A 140 -7.78 -8.60 19.75
CA VAL A 140 -8.33 -9.76 19.05
C VAL A 140 -8.81 -10.78 20.07
N LEU A 141 -10.09 -11.16 19.95
CA LEU A 141 -10.76 -12.15 20.79
C LEU A 141 -11.14 -13.35 19.92
N PHE A 142 -10.72 -14.55 20.32
CA PHE A 142 -11.17 -15.79 19.68
C PHE A 142 -12.33 -16.36 20.46
N VAL A 143 -13.39 -16.76 19.76
CA VAL A 143 -14.59 -17.31 20.39
C VAL A 143 -14.98 -18.65 19.80
N ASP A 144 -15.71 -19.44 20.58
CA ASP A 144 -16.34 -20.68 20.13
C ASP A 144 -17.66 -20.97 20.86
N PHE A 145 -18.28 -22.11 20.57
CA PHE A 145 -19.58 -22.54 21.08
C PHE A 145 -19.54 -23.98 21.57
N ASP A 146 -20.60 -24.38 22.30
CA ASP A 146 -20.74 -25.76 22.80
C ASP A 146 -20.84 -26.78 21.68
N ASP A 147 -21.42 -26.40 20.55
CA ASP A 147 -21.65 -27.23 19.37
C ASP A 147 -20.82 -26.81 18.14
N LEU A 148 -19.94 -25.81 18.28
CA LEU A 148 -19.06 -25.34 17.22
C LEU A 148 -17.75 -24.80 17.79
N VAL A 149 -16.69 -25.61 17.71
CA VAL A 149 -15.38 -25.32 18.31
C VAL A 149 -14.49 -24.49 17.38
N ALA A 150 -13.66 -23.60 17.95
CA ALA A 150 -12.73 -22.79 17.19
C ALA A 150 -11.62 -23.63 16.54
N ASP A 151 -11.21 -23.22 15.33
CA ASP A 151 -9.99 -23.75 14.70
C ASP A 151 -8.78 -23.01 15.28
N LYS A 152 -7.83 -23.75 15.84
CA LYS A 152 -6.60 -23.19 16.42
C LYS A 152 -5.74 -22.46 15.39
N LYS A 153 -5.84 -22.83 14.10
CA LYS A 153 -5.16 -22.11 13.02
C LYS A 153 -5.57 -20.64 12.94
N ALA A 154 -6.76 -20.27 13.42
CA ALA A 154 -7.22 -18.89 13.47
C ALA A 154 -6.18 -17.96 14.13
N VAL A 155 -5.63 -18.40 15.27
CA VAL A 155 -4.63 -17.64 16.03
C VAL A 155 -3.38 -17.41 15.20
N ASP A 156 -2.86 -18.46 14.57
CA ASP A 156 -1.67 -18.38 13.73
C ASP A 156 -1.91 -17.53 12.48
N THR A 157 -3.07 -17.66 11.82
CA THR A 157 -3.42 -16.84 10.66
C THR A 157 -3.52 -15.36 11.03
N TRP A 158 -4.12 -15.03 12.18
CA TRP A 158 -4.21 -13.64 12.62
C TRP A 158 -2.84 -13.05 12.95
N LYS A 159 -2.03 -13.75 13.75
CA LYS A 159 -0.71 -13.28 14.17
C LYS A 159 0.28 -13.16 13.02
N ASN A 160 0.26 -14.12 12.08
CA ASN A 160 1.30 -14.23 11.06
C ASN A 160 0.90 -13.66 9.69
N VAL A 161 -0.40 -13.39 9.46
CA VAL A 161 -0.91 -12.93 8.17
C VAL A 161 -1.74 -11.65 8.31
N GLN A 162 -2.93 -11.74 8.91
CA GLN A 162 -3.91 -10.64 8.87
C GLN A 162 -3.40 -9.37 9.58
N ILE A 163 -2.87 -9.51 10.80
CA ILE A 163 -2.35 -8.38 11.58
C ILE A 163 -1.14 -7.73 10.88
N PRO A 164 -0.06 -8.47 10.52
CA PRO A 164 1.08 -7.86 9.85
C PRO A 164 0.73 -7.14 8.54
N VAL A 165 -0.21 -7.69 7.75
CA VAL A 165 -0.67 -7.05 6.51
C VAL A 165 -1.39 -5.74 6.82
N ALA A 166 -2.34 -5.74 7.75
CA ALA A 166 -3.10 -4.55 8.12
C ALA A 166 -2.21 -3.46 8.71
N GLU A 167 -1.37 -3.77 9.70
CA GLU A 167 -0.48 -2.80 10.35
C GLU A 167 0.46 -2.13 9.33
N LYS A 168 1.08 -2.94 8.47
CA LYS A 168 2.00 -2.44 7.44
C LYS A 168 1.29 -1.57 6.41
N ALA A 169 0.13 -2.00 5.92
CA ALA A 169 -0.63 -1.27 4.91
C ALA A 169 -1.14 0.06 5.46
N PHE A 170 -1.76 0.08 6.64
CA PHE A 170 -2.25 1.31 7.25
C PHE A 170 -1.15 2.34 7.49
N TYR A 171 0.01 1.90 7.99
CA TYR A 171 1.16 2.78 8.17
C TYR A 171 1.67 3.36 6.84
N ARG A 172 1.76 2.53 5.79
CA ARG A 172 2.20 2.93 4.46
C ARG A 172 1.22 3.90 3.78
N LEU A 173 -0.06 3.52 3.70
CA LEU A 173 -1.10 4.28 3.01
C LEU A 173 -1.34 5.66 3.65
N SER A 174 -1.10 5.76 4.96
CA SER A 174 -1.24 7.01 5.72
C SER A 174 0.01 7.88 5.74
N TYR A 175 1.09 7.49 5.04
CA TYR A 175 2.40 8.15 5.11
C TYR A 175 2.94 8.25 6.55
N GLY A 176 2.64 7.25 7.39
CA GLY A 176 3.01 7.19 8.80
C GLY A 176 2.09 7.95 9.75
N LYS A 177 1.00 8.58 9.26
CA LYS A 177 0.04 9.31 10.11
C LYS A 177 -0.87 8.41 10.92
N TYR A 178 -1.06 7.16 10.51
CA TYR A 178 -1.90 6.19 11.17
C TYR A 178 -1.13 4.91 11.46
N LYS A 179 -0.97 4.60 12.74
CA LYS A 179 -0.27 3.41 13.20
C LYS A 179 -1.20 2.62 14.10
N ILE A 180 -1.71 1.52 13.58
CA ILE A 180 -2.58 0.61 14.31
C ILE A 180 -1.75 -0.53 14.89
N SER A 181 -2.15 -1.03 16.06
CA SER A 181 -1.55 -2.21 16.67
C SER A 181 -2.62 -3.13 17.25
N PHE A 182 -2.41 -4.43 17.10
CA PHE A 182 -3.36 -5.45 17.56
C PHE A 182 -2.74 -6.29 18.66
N ASP A 183 -3.29 -6.18 19.87
CA ASP A 183 -3.02 -7.14 20.92
C ASP A 183 -3.81 -8.43 20.62
N VAL A 184 -3.18 -9.58 20.85
CA VAL A 184 -3.80 -10.89 20.59
C VAL A 184 -3.91 -11.63 21.91
N ASN A 185 -5.13 -11.88 22.35
CA ASN A 185 -5.39 -12.80 23.46
C ASN A 185 -5.71 -14.18 22.89
N GLU A 186 -4.80 -15.13 23.04
CA GLU A 186 -4.93 -16.48 22.47
C GLU A 186 -5.97 -17.36 23.20
N LYS A 187 -6.53 -16.88 24.32
CA LYS A 187 -7.60 -17.59 25.04
C LYS A 187 -8.84 -17.63 24.15
N ILE A 188 -9.37 -18.84 23.97
CA ILE A 188 -10.65 -19.06 23.29
C ILE A 188 -11.76 -18.89 24.33
N TYR A 189 -12.65 -17.94 24.09
CA TYR A 189 -13.80 -17.63 24.93
C TYR A 189 -15.03 -18.37 24.43
N ARG A 190 -15.49 -19.34 25.22
CA ARG A 190 -16.73 -20.07 24.96
C ARG A 190 -17.94 -19.16 25.17
N LEU A 191 -18.64 -18.81 24.10
CA LEU A 191 -19.90 -18.10 24.19
C LEU A 191 -21.00 -19.05 24.69
N PRO A 192 -21.99 -18.55 25.46
CA PRO A 192 -22.99 -19.41 26.08
C PRO A 192 -23.92 -20.04 25.05
N GLY A 193 -24.00 -21.36 25.06
CA GLY A 193 -24.95 -22.14 24.28
C GLY A 193 -24.51 -22.42 22.83
N SER A 194 -25.50 -22.71 21.99
CA SER A 194 -25.29 -23.08 20.59
C SER A 194 -25.04 -21.86 19.71
N TYR A 195 -24.21 -22.00 18.67
CA TYR A 195 -23.99 -20.96 17.66
C TYR A 195 -25.30 -20.46 17.02
N LYS A 196 -26.34 -21.30 16.99
CA LYS A 196 -27.66 -20.96 16.46
C LYS A 196 -28.34 -19.82 17.21
N ALA A 197 -28.03 -19.62 18.50
CA ALA A 197 -28.55 -18.48 19.27
C ALA A 197 -27.99 -17.12 18.80
N PHE A 198 -26.90 -17.17 18.03
CA PHE A 198 -26.18 -16.02 17.46
C PHE A 198 -26.36 -15.93 15.94
N ALA A 199 -27.17 -16.81 15.35
CA ALA A 199 -27.50 -16.80 13.94
C ALA A 199 -28.87 -16.15 13.71
N ARG A 200 -29.03 -15.49 12.57
CA ARG A 200 -30.31 -15.02 12.06
C ARG A 200 -31.01 -16.15 11.33
N SER A 201 -32.35 -16.09 11.30
CA SER A 201 -33.17 -17.04 10.53
C SER A 201 -33.02 -16.90 9.02
N GLU A 202 -32.56 -15.73 8.56
CA GLU A 202 -32.42 -15.39 7.15
C GLU A 202 -30.97 -15.58 6.68
N TYR A 203 -30.82 -16.19 5.50
CA TYR A 203 -29.55 -16.19 4.79
C TYR A 203 -29.32 -14.82 4.18
N VAL A 204 -28.10 -14.31 4.29
CA VAL A 204 -27.71 -13.11 3.59
C VAL A 204 -27.41 -13.49 2.14
N ASN A 205 -28.15 -12.87 1.23
CA ASN A 205 -28.07 -13.08 -0.21
C ASN A 205 -27.71 -11.76 -0.90
N VAL A 206 -26.46 -11.32 -0.77
CA VAL A 206 -25.96 -10.20 -1.58
C VAL A 206 -25.72 -10.70 -3.01
N ALA A 207 -26.19 -9.93 -3.99
CA ALA A 207 -25.97 -10.24 -5.40
C ALA A 207 -24.47 -10.39 -5.70
N GLY A 208 -24.07 -11.55 -6.22
CA GLY A 208 -22.67 -11.87 -6.51
C GLY A 208 -21.89 -12.59 -5.40
N SER A 209 -22.49 -12.80 -4.23
CA SER A 209 -21.91 -13.54 -3.11
C SER A 209 -22.53 -14.93 -2.95
N THR A 210 -21.80 -15.86 -2.30
CA THR A 210 -22.37 -17.15 -1.89
C THR A 210 -23.34 -16.90 -0.73
N PRO A 211 -24.58 -17.43 -0.76
CA PRO A 211 -25.52 -17.34 0.36
C PRO A 211 -24.86 -17.74 1.68
N GLY A 212 -24.88 -16.82 2.65
CA GLY A 212 -24.26 -17.00 3.96
C GLY A 212 -25.28 -17.05 5.08
N LEU A 213 -24.98 -17.78 6.15
CA LEU A 213 -25.70 -17.68 7.41
C LEU A 213 -25.54 -16.25 7.96
N GLY A 214 -26.65 -15.53 8.12
CA GLY A 214 -26.62 -14.22 8.77
C GLY A 214 -26.28 -14.35 10.25
N LEU A 215 -25.44 -13.45 10.76
CA LEU A 215 -25.04 -13.44 12.17
C LEU A 215 -25.67 -12.26 12.93
N GLU A 216 -25.94 -12.48 14.21
CA GLU A 216 -26.34 -11.43 15.15
C GLU A 216 -25.09 -10.73 15.71
N TYR A 217 -24.43 -9.94 14.87
CA TYR A 217 -23.13 -9.31 15.18
C TYR A 217 -23.10 -8.59 16.53
N GLY A 218 -24.14 -7.82 16.86
CA GLY A 218 -24.23 -7.12 18.14
C GLY A 218 -24.20 -8.06 19.35
N LYS A 219 -24.82 -9.25 19.25
CA LYS A 219 -24.76 -10.28 20.30
C LYS A 219 -23.39 -10.93 20.38
N PHE A 220 -22.73 -11.17 19.24
CA PHE A 220 -21.35 -11.69 19.22
C PHE A 220 -20.41 -10.76 19.98
N VAL A 221 -20.39 -9.48 19.60
CA VAL A 221 -19.53 -8.47 20.22
C VAL A 221 -19.85 -8.33 21.70
N HIS A 222 -21.14 -8.23 22.06
CA HIS A 222 -21.55 -8.11 23.45
C HIS A 222 -21.07 -9.29 24.31
N SER A 223 -21.34 -10.52 23.88
CA SER A 223 -20.97 -11.72 24.65
C SER A 223 -19.47 -11.93 24.71
N ALA A 224 -18.75 -11.69 23.60
CA ALA A 224 -17.29 -11.83 23.57
C ALA A 224 -16.61 -10.84 24.52
N VAL A 225 -17.01 -9.56 24.47
CA VAL A 225 -16.47 -8.51 25.35
C VAL A 225 -16.80 -8.79 26.81
N THR A 226 -18.05 -9.14 27.12
CA THR A 226 -18.49 -9.39 28.51
C THR A 226 -17.76 -10.56 29.16
N ILE A 227 -17.51 -11.65 28.43
CA ILE A 227 -16.82 -12.83 28.99
C ILE A 227 -15.32 -12.55 29.12
N ALA A 228 -14.74 -11.77 28.22
CA ALA A 228 -13.31 -11.46 28.23
C ALA A 228 -12.91 -10.35 29.23
N ASP A 229 -13.87 -9.61 29.78
CA ASP A 229 -13.66 -8.49 30.73
C ASP A 229 -12.79 -8.85 31.94
N ILE A 230 -12.91 -10.08 32.44
CA ILE A 230 -12.11 -10.54 33.58
C ILE A 230 -10.61 -10.64 33.27
N ASP A 231 -10.23 -10.78 31.99
CA ASP A 231 -8.84 -10.95 31.57
C ASP A 231 -8.28 -9.70 30.85
N ILE A 232 -9.15 -8.77 30.40
CA ILE A 232 -8.79 -7.70 29.47
C ILE A 232 -9.34 -6.36 29.97
N ASP A 233 -8.45 -5.39 30.11
CA ASP A 233 -8.82 -3.99 30.34
C ASP A 233 -9.19 -3.29 29.03
N PHE A 234 -10.50 -3.22 28.74
CA PHE A 234 -11.08 -2.67 27.52
C PHE A 234 -10.93 -1.15 27.38
N SER A 235 -10.57 -0.43 28.45
CA SER A 235 -10.33 1.02 28.37
C SER A 235 -9.16 1.37 27.44
N LYS A 236 -8.25 0.42 27.18
CA LYS A 236 -7.05 0.57 26.37
C LYS A 236 -7.26 0.49 24.85
N TYR A 237 -8.44 0.08 24.40
CA TYR A 237 -8.70 -0.24 22.99
C TYR A 237 -9.72 0.71 22.35
N ASP A 238 -9.49 1.03 21.08
CA ASP A 238 -10.38 1.86 20.26
C ASP A 238 -11.52 1.03 19.65
N PHE A 239 -11.25 -0.23 19.30
CA PHE A 239 -12.20 -1.19 18.70
C PHE A 239 -11.76 -2.64 18.98
N VAL A 240 -12.65 -3.61 18.74
CA VAL A 240 -12.39 -5.04 19.00
C VAL A 240 -12.50 -5.88 17.73
N ASN A 241 -11.81 -7.01 17.69
CA ASN A 241 -11.97 -8.00 16.62
C ASN A 241 -12.45 -9.32 17.24
N VAL A 242 -13.56 -9.85 16.76
CA VAL A 242 -14.12 -11.12 17.23
C VAL A 242 -13.97 -12.17 16.14
N VAL A 243 -13.07 -13.11 16.38
CA VAL A 243 -12.73 -14.18 15.45
C VAL A 243 -13.57 -15.40 15.81
N THR A 244 -14.46 -15.79 14.92
CA THR A 244 -15.41 -16.88 15.14
C THR A 244 -14.92 -18.18 14.48
N PRO A 245 -15.47 -19.35 14.86
CA PRO A 245 -15.19 -20.60 14.19
C PRO A 245 -15.61 -20.61 12.71
N THR A 246 -15.19 -21.64 11.98
CA THR A 246 -15.67 -21.93 10.62
C THR A 246 -17.10 -22.47 10.67
N PHE A 247 -18.05 -21.82 10.00
CA PHE A 247 -19.44 -22.27 9.95
C PHE A 247 -19.73 -23.18 8.75
N SER A 248 -20.73 -24.06 8.91
CA SER A 248 -21.32 -24.83 7.81
C SER A 248 -22.85 -24.78 7.93
N PRO A 249 -23.58 -24.08 7.04
CA PRO A 249 -23.09 -23.32 5.88
C PRO A 249 -22.24 -22.10 6.29
N LYS A 250 -21.47 -21.55 5.33
CA LYS A 250 -20.61 -20.38 5.56
C LYS A 250 -21.41 -19.23 6.17
N ALA A 251 -20.83 -18.51 7.11
CA ALA A 251 -21.42 -17.29 7.65
C ALA A 251 -20.77 -16.06 7.01
N GLU A 252 -21.49 -14.94 7.01
CA GLU A 252 -20.91 -13.66 6.60
C GLU A 252 -20.12 -13.05 7.76
N GLY A 253 -18.97 -12.48 7.44
CA GLY A 253 -18.20 -11.64 8.35
C GLY A 253 -18.15 -10.21 7.83
N GLY A 254 -17.73 -9.29 8.70
CA GLY A 254 -17.39 -7.95 8.31
C GLY A 254 -17.29 -6.97 9.47
N ALA A 255 -17.17 -5.70 9.12
CA ALA A 255 -17.25 -4.58 10.03
C ALA A 255 -18.66 -4.38 10.58
N THR A 256 -18.72 -4.11 11.88
CA THR A 256 -19.96 -4.04 12.64
C THR A 256 -19.76 -3.26 13.94
N GLY A 257 -20.70 -3.40 14.88
CA GLY A 257 -20.53 -2.94 16.25
C GLY A 257 -21.41 -3.72 17.22
N GLY A 258 -21.11 -3.54 18.51
CA GLY A 258 -21.91 -4.07 19.60
C GLY A 258 -22.07 -3.05 20.71
N SER A 259 -23.14 -3.17 21.48
CA SER A 259 -23.45 -2.30 22.61
C SER A 259 -24.17 -3.06 23.72
N GLY A 260 -24.55 -2.35 24.78
CA GLY A 260 -25.36 -2.89 25.87
C GLY A 260 -24.56 -3.57 26.97
N PHE A 261 -23.24 -3.46 26.96
CA PHE A 261 -22.35 -3.85 28.05
C PHE A 261 -21.84 -2.60 28.79
N ASN A 262 -21.16 -2.81 29.91
CA ASN A 262 -20.42 -1.77 30.61
C ASN A 262 -19.13 -2.38 31.15
N VAL A 263 -18.06 -2.27 30.36
CA VAL A 263 -16.74 -2.85 30.64
C VAL A 263 -15.70 -1.74 30.60
N ASP A 264 -14.98 -1.53 31.70
CA ASP A 264 -13.91 -0.52 31.80
C ASP A 264 -14.25 0.88 31.25
N GLY A 265 -15.50 1.33 31.45
CA GLY A 265 -15.99 2.62 30.97
C GLY A 265 -16.40 2.66 29.49
N LYS A 266 -16.48 1.51 28.81
CA LYS A 266 -16.96 1.34 27.44
C LYS A 266 -18.35 0.72 27.44
N THR A 267 -19.28 1.33 26.70
CA THR A 267 -20.66 0.84 26.53
C THR A 267 -20.96 0.31 25.14
N SER A 268 -20.01 0.47 24.23
CA SER A 268 -20.10 0.05 22.84
C SER A 268 -18.72 -0.05 22.23
N PHE A 269 -18.60 -0.90 21.20
CA PHE A 269 -17.44 -0.96 20.33
C PHE A 269 -17.90 -1.01 18.87
N LEU A 270 -17.16 -0.30 18.01
CA LEU A 270 -17.02 -0.74 16.63
C LEU A 270 -16.16 -2.00 16.61
N SER A 271 -16.44 -2.91 15.68
CA SER A 271 -15.84 -4.23 15.70
C SER A 271 -15.68 -4.82 14.31
N THR A 272 -14.73 -5.72 14.13
CA THR A 272 -14.82 -6.72 13.07
C THR A 272 -15.35 -8.02 13.69
N VAL A 273 -16.25 -8.71 12.98
CA VAL A 273 -16.71 -10.05 13.35
C VAL A 273 -16.65 -10.88 12.09
N GLY A 274 -15.90 -11.98 12.07
CA GLY A 274 -15.90 -12.79 10.87
C GLY A 274 -15.42 -14.20 11.11
N PRO A 275 -16.02 -15.16 10.38
CA PRO A 275 -15.48 -16.50 10.37
C PRO A 275 -14.18 -16.53 9.58
N ILE A 276 -13.25 -17.31 10.07
CA ILE A 276 -11.92 -17.47 9.48
C ILE A 276 -11.95 -18.12 8.10
N ASP A 277 -13.02 -18.82 7.75
CA ASP A 277 -13.10 -19.67 6.57
C ASP A 277 -13.11 -18.93 5.22
N GLU A 278 -13.21 -17.60 5.26
CA GLU A 278 -13.02 -16.77 4.08
C GLU A 278 -11.56 -16.71 3.62
N TYR A 279 -10.62 -16.65 4.56
CA TYR A 279 -9.20 -16.37 4.33
C TYR A 279 -8.23 -17.40 4.93
N ILE A 280 -8.71 -18.33 5.76
CA ILE A 280 -7.87 -19.37 6.35
C ILE A 280 -7.30 -20.29 5.27
N ASP A 281 -6.01 -20.62 5.40
CA ASP A 281 -5.24 -21.41 4.43
C ASP A 281 -5.19 -20.80 2.99
N ASP A 282 -5.63 -19.56 2.78
CA ASP A 282 -5.58 -18.85 1.49
C ASP A 282 -4.67 -17.60 1.57
N PRO A 283 -3.39 -17.70 1.16
CA PRO A 283 -2.46 -16.57 1.22
C PRO A 283 -2.87 -15.40 0.31
N LEU A 284 -3.75 -15.64 -0.67
CA LEU A 284 -4.24 -14.62 -1.61
C LEU A 284 -5.31 -13.71 -0.99
N LYS A 285 -5.85 -14.08 0.16
CA LYS A 285 -6.88 -13.33 0.92
C LYS A 285 -6.35 -12.79 2.25
N SER A 286 -5.08 -12.42 2.24
CA SER A 286 -4.32 -11.99 3.41
C SER A 286 -4.69 -10.61 3.97
N ASN A 287 -5.52 -9.85 3.24
CA ASN A 287 -5.87 -8.46 3.51
C ASN A 287 -7.34 -8.27 3.95
N TRP A 288 -8.02 -9.34 4.38
CA TRP A 288 -9.39 -9.26 4.89
C TRP A 288 -9.50 -8.28 6.07
N LEU A 289 -8.62 -8.41 7.08
CA LEU A 289 -8.62 -7.50 8.23
C LEU A 289 -8.37 -6.05 7.83
N LEU A 290 -7.48 -5.83 6.87
CA LEU A 290 -7.20 -4.51 6.32
C LEU A 290 -8.46 -3.90 5.70
N HIS A 291 -9.21 -4.67 4.91
CA HIS A 291 -10.48 -4.25 4.32
C HIS A 291 -11.53 -3.91 5.39
N GLU A 292 -11.74 -4.80 6.36
CA GLU A 292 -12.77 -4.60 7.38
C GLU A 292 -12.46 -3.43 8.32
N VAL A 293 -11.20 -3.22 8.68
CA VAL A 293 -10.80 -2.03 9.44
C VAL A 293 -10.99 -0.75 8.62
N GLY A 294 -10.88 -0.83 7.28
CA GLY A 294 -11.25 0.26 6.38
C GLY A 294 -12.70 0.74 6.59
N HIS A 295 -13.64 -0.18 6.80
CA HIS A 295 -15.02 0.16 7.14
C HIS A 295 -15.16 0.80 8.52
N LEU A 296 -14.37 0.37 9.51
CA LEU A 296 -14.36 1.00 10.85
C LEU A 296 -13.84 2.44 10.82
N LEU A 297 -13.00 2.78 9.82
CA LEU A 297 -12.53 4.13 9.51
C LEU A 297 -13.56 4.95 8.71
N GLY A 298 -14.67 4.34 8.29
CA GLY A 298 -15.76 4.97 7.56
C GLY A 298 -15.62 4.91 6.05
N LEU A 299 -14.79 4.02 5.51
CA LEU A 299 -14.79 3.71 4.09
C LEU A 299 -15.96 2.77 3.74
N THR A 300 -16.40 2.80 2.48
CA THR A 300 -17.50 1.98 1.98
C THR A 300 -17.07 1.19 0.75
N HIS A 301 -17.78 0.12 0.40
CA HIS A 301 -17.59 -0.55 -0.89
C HIS A 301 -17.89 0.44 -2.01
N VAL A 302 -16.89 0.78 -2.82
CA VAL A 302 -17.00 1.87 -3.80
C VAL A 302 -17.45 1.39 -5.18
N TYR A 303 -17.39 0.08 -5.43
CA TYR A 303 -17.76 -0.56 -6.68
C TYR A 303 -19.27 -0.81 -6.78
N ASP A 304 -19.75 -1.14 -7.98
CA ASP A 304 -21.13 -1.56 -8.21
C ASP A 304 -21.22 -3.09 -8.11
N TYR A 305 -22.01 -3.61 -7.17
CA TYR A 305 -22.18 -5.05 -6.96
C TYR A 305 -22.77 -5.77 -8.18
N SER A 306 -23.47 -5.05 -9.06
CA SER A 306 -24.01 -5.60 -10.30
C SER A 306 -22.97 -5.74 -11.42
N GLN A 307 -21.81 -5.10 -11.28
CA GLN A 307 -20.79 -5.06 -12.31
C GLN A 307 -19.60 -5.96 -11.99
N ARG A 308 -18.93 -6.42 -13.06
CA ARG A 308 -17.77 -7.31 -12.96
C ARG A 308 -16.42 -6.59 -13.00
N ASN A 309 -16.38 -5.34 -13.46
CA ASN A 309 -15.14 -4.58 -13.59
C ASN A 309 -14.87 -3.83 -12.30
N ILE A 310 -14.21 -4.52 -11.38
CA ILE A 310 -13.89 -4.01 -10.07
C ILE A 310 -12.51 -3.33 -10.14
N GLY A 311 -12.42 -2.08 -9.68
CA GLY A 311 -11.16 -1.33 -9.62
C GLY A 311 -10.15 -2.05 -8.74
N ALA A 312 -9.03 -2.49 -9.30
CA ALA A 312 -8.06 -3.31 -8.59
C ALA A 312 -7.18 -2.50 -7.63
N LEU A 313 -6.99 -1.21 -7.92
CA LEU A 313 -6.12 -0.29 -7.20
C LEU A 313 -6.84 0.41 -6.02
N ASP A 314 -7.96 -0.15 -5.56
CA ASP A 314 -8.70 0.33 -4.40
C ASP A 314 -9.15 -0.90 -3.60
N LEU A 315 -8.71 -1.00 -2.36
CA LEU A 315 -9.01 -2.06 -1.41
C LEU A 315 -10.52 -2.18 -1.13
N MET A 316 -11.23 -1.05 -1.14
CA MET A 316 -12.69 -1.01 -0.95
C MET A 316 -13.43 -1.20 -2.28
N GLY A 317 -12.73 -1.05 -3.40
CA GLY A 317 -13.15 -1.49 -4.72
C GLY A 317 -13.06 -3.00 -4.82
N ASN A 318 -11.89 -3.59 -4.57
CA ASN A 318 -11.61 -5.01 -4.66
C ASN A 318 -10.83 -5.47 -3.43
N SER A 319 -11.52 -6.12 -2.48
CA SER A 319 -10.93 -6.57 -1.22
C SER A 319 -9.71 -7.47 -1.42
N PHE A 320 -9.65 -8.25 -2.51
CA PHE A 320 -8.51 -9.13 -2.85
C PHE A 320 -7.74 -8.65 -4.09
N GLY A 321 -7.79 -7.33 -4.32
CA GLY A 321 -7.04 -6.59 -5.34
C GLY A 321 -5.61 -6.29 -4.90
N PHE A 322 -5.24 -5.03 -5.03
CA PHE A 322 -4.02 -4.44 -4.45
C PHE A 322 -4.33 -3.84 -3.07
N ASP A 323 -3.32 -3.73 -2.21
CA ASP A 323 -3.51 -3.18 -0.85
C ASP A 323 -3.46 -1.65 -0.87
N GLU A 324 -4.15 -1.04 -1.83
CA GLU A 324 -4.08 0.38 -2.18
C GLU A 324 -5.43 1.08 -1.92
N LEU A 325 -5.42 2.39 -1.72
CA LEU A 325 -6.59 3.24 -1.63
C LEU A 325 -6.40 4.44 -2.54
N HIS A 326 -7.46 4.84 -3.22
CA HIS A 326 -7.48 6.05 -4.01
C HIS A 326 -7.21 7.28 -3.14
N GLY A 327 -6.59 8.30 -3.73
CA GLY A 327 -6.25 9.54 -3.03
C GLY A 327 -7.47 10.26 -2.45
N TRP A 328 -8.66 10.11 -3.06
CA TRP A 328 -9.91 10.59 -2.48
C TRP A 328 -10.19 10.01 -1.08
N GLN A 329 -10.06 8.70 -0.91
CA GLN A 329 -10.25 8.04 0.38
C GLN A 329 -9.14 8.43 1.36
N ARG A 330 -7.89 8.51 0.89
CA ARG A 330 -6.77 8.97 1.73
C ARG A 330 -6.95 10.43 2.19
N TRP A 331 -7.58 11.28 1.38
CA TRP A 331 -7.93 12.66 1.76
C TRP A 331 -9.10 12.69 2.75
N TYR A 332 -10.13 11.87 2.53
CA TYR A 332 -11.25 11.68 3.46
C TYR A 332 -10.79 11.22 4.86
N LEU A 333 -9.67 10.48 4.95
CA LEU A 333 -9.06 10.00 6.19
C LEU A 333 -8.03 10.97 6.80
N ASP A 334 -7.82 12.15 6.22
CA ASP A 334 -6.79 13.14 6.58
C ASP A 334 -5.33 12.64 6.42
N TRP A 335 -5.12 11.64 5.57
CA TRP A 335 -3.78 11.12 5.25
C TRP A 335 -3.10 11.97 4.18
N ILE A 336 -3.86 12.42 3.18
CA ILE A 336 -3.48 13.48 2.24
C ILE A 336 -3.95 14.80 2.83
N GLU A 337 -3.07 15.80 2.87
CA GLU A 337 -3.42 17.13 3.37
C GLU A 337 -4.07 18.00 2.28
N ASP A 338 -4.88 18.98 2.71
CA ASP A 338 -5.54 19.94 1.83
C ASP A 338 -4.57 20.65 0.85
N ILE A 339 -3.31 20.85 1.26
CA ILE A 339 -2.26 21.46 0.43
C ILE A 339 -1.70 20.52 -0.65
N GLN A 340 -1.92 19.21 -0.50
CA GLN A 340 -1.51 18.20 -1.47
C GLN A 340 -2.61 17.89 -2.50
N VAL A 341 -3.76 18.57 -2.40
CA VAL A 341 -4.88 18.44 -3.33
C VAL A 341 -4.98 19.69 -4.19
N ALA A 342 -4.79 19.52 -5.49
CA ALA A 342 -5.07 20.57 -6.46
C ALA A 342 -6.54 20.50 -6.84
N CYS A 343 -7.31 21.58 -6.62
CA CYS A 343 -8.74 21.62 -6.90
C CYS A 343 -9.04 22.53 -8.08
N LEU A 344 -9.72 22.00 -9.10
CA LEU A 344 -10.27 22.72 -10.24
C LEU A 344 -11.79 22.72 -10.16
N ASP A 345 -12.41 23.79 -10.61
CA ASP A 345 -13.86 23.89 -10.81
C ASP A 345 -14.16 24.51 -12.19
N GLU A 346 -15.39 24.99 -12.38
CA GLU A 346 -15.82 25.62 -13.64
C GLU A 346 -15.05 26.89 -14.01
N SER A 347 -14.38 27.54 -13.04
CA SER A 347 -13.59 28.76 -13.26
C SER A 347 -12.19 28.48 -13.83
N ALA A 348 -11.77 27.21 -13.87
CA ALA A 348 -10.49 26.82 -14.44
C ALA A 348 -10.39 27.26 -15.92
N PRO A 349 -9.19 27.63 -16.40
CA PRO A 349 -8.98 28.01 -17.79
C PRO A 349 -9.29 26.83 -18.72
N LYS A 350 -9.54 27.15 -20.00
CA LYS A 350 -9.86 26.15 -21.02
C LYS A 350 -8.78 25.07 -21.15
N GLU A 351 -7.52 25.40 -20.89
CA GLU A 351 -6.41 24.45 -20.86
C GLU A 351 -5.52 24.73 -19.64
N SER A 352 -5.06 23.66 -19.00
CA SER A 352 -4.12 23.70 -17.90
C SER A 352 -3.24 22.44 -17.87
N VAL A 353 -2.06 22.55 -17.27
CA VAL A 353 -1.06 21.47 -17.15
C VAL A 353 -0.64 21.34 -15.69
N HIS A 354 -0.57 20.11 -15.21
CA HIS A 354 -0.34 19.80 -13.80
C HIS A 354 0.73 18.74 -13.66
N LEU A 355 1.64 18.91 -12.69
CA LEU A 355 2.54 17.86 -12.24
C LEU A 355 1.92 17.16 -11.03
N ILE A 356 1.66 15.86 -11.15
CA ILE A 356 1.04 15.05 -10.10
C ILE A 356 2.06 14.03 -9.63
N SER A 357 2.38 14.05 -8.33
CA SER A 357 3.33 13.11 -7.71
C SER A 357 2.69 11.74 -7.49
N PRO A 358 3.48 10.64 -7.53
CA PRO A 358 2.96 9.31 -7.28
C PRO A 358 2.32 9.16 -5.89
N LEU A 359 1.17 8.51 -5.84
CA LEU A 359 0.38 8.35 -4.62
C LEU A 359 1.12 7.56 -3.54
N ALA A 360 1.85 6.51 -3.93
CA ALA A 360 2.58 5.65 -3.00
C ALA A 360 3.78 6.33 -2.30
N THR A 361 4.25 7.48 -2.79
CA THR A 361 5.43 8.18 -2.23
C THR A 361 5.02 9.18 -1.16
N SER A 362 5.86 9.43 -0.14
CA SER A 362 5.61 10.44 0.91
C SER A 362 6.02 11.87 0.51
N THR A 363 6.15 12.15 -0.79
CA THR A 363 6.54 13.49 -1.28
C THR A 363 5.48 14.55 -0.96
N LYS A 364 5.91 15.81 -0.79
CA LYS A 364 5.02 16.94 -0.47
C LYS A 364 4.24 17.50 -1.67
N GLY A 365 4.52 17.04 -2.89
CA GLY A 365 3.85 17.52 -4.11
C GLY A 365 2.37 17.14 -4.17
N THR A 366 1.67 17.66 -5.18
CA THR A 366 0.26 17.34 -5.47
C THR A 366 0.08 15.82 -5.60
N LYS A 367 -0.78 15.24 -4.75
CA LYS A 367 -1.09 13.81 -4.74
C LYS A 367 -2.32 13.46 -5.56
N SER A 368 -3.28 14.38 -5.60
CA SER A 368 -4.52 14.21 -6.34
C SER A 368 -4.94 15.55 -6.93
N LEU A 369 -5.26 15.55 -8.22
CA LEU A 369 -5.93 16.66 -8.88
C LEU A 369 -7.41 16.32 -8.95
N ILE A 370 -8.24 17.14 -8.31
CA ILE A 370 -9.69 16.98 -8.26
C ILE A 370 -10.33 18.04 -9.15
N LEU A 371 -11.10 17.60 -10.14
CA LEU A 371 -11.94 18.45 -10.97
C LEU A 371 -13.39 18.32 -10.51
N LYS A 372 -13.92 19.35 -9.86
CA LYS A 372 -15.31 19.41 -9.45
C LYS A 372 -16.21 19.55 -10.68
N LEU A 373 -17.18 18.63 -10.80
CA LEU A 373 -18.16 18.63 -11.90
C LEU A 373 -19.52 19.16 -11.44
N SER A 374 -19.91 18.87 -10.21
CA SER A 374 -21.18 19.30 -9.62
C SER A 374 -21.06 19.41 -8.10
N PRO A 375 -22.12 19.79 -7.36
CA PRO A 375 -22.12 19.75 -5.90
C PRO A 375 -21.86 18.35 -5.31
N SER A 376 -22.06 17.27 -6.06
CA SER A 376 -21.93 15.89 -5.55
C SER A 376 -21.03 14.98 -6.40
N SER A 377 -20.42 15.48 -7.47
CA SER A 377 -19.55 14.69 -8.35
C SER A 377 -18.27 15.42 -8.73
N ALA A 378 -17.20 14.64 -8.92
CA ALA A 378 -15.89 15.11 -9.35
C ALA A 378 -15.16 14.04 -10.16
N LEU A 379 -14.13 14.43 -10.90
CA LEU A 379 -13.07 13.54 -11.36
C LEU A 379 -11.86 13.69 -10.45
N ALA A 380 -11.23 12.57 -10.13
CA ALA A 380 -9.91 12.55 -9.51
C ALA A 380 -8.90 11.98 -10.49
N ILE A 381 -7.72 12.60 -10.52
CA ILE A 381 -6.63 12.30 -11.45
C ILE A 381 -5.39 12.06 -10.59
N GLU A 382 -4.87 10.83 -10.63
CA GLU A 382 -3.86 10.35 -9.70
C GLU A 382 -2.79 9.54 -10.40
N VAL A 383 -1.58 9.59 -9.86
CA VAL A 383 -0.42 8.90 -10.42
C VAL A 383 -0.14 7.64 -9.62
N MET A 384 -0.32 6.50 -10.27
CA MET A 384 -0.11 5.19 -9.70
C MET A 384 1.26 4.65 -10.11
N ARG A 385 2.01 4.20 -9.11
CA ARG A 385 3.32 3.57 -9.27
C ARG A 385 3.41 2.32 -8.42
N SER A 386 4.14 1.34 -8.93
CA SER A 386 4.46 0.13 -8.19
C SER A 386 5.28 0.49 -6.96
N SER A 387 5.02 -0.20 -5.85
CA SER A 387 5.80 -0.04 -4.61
C SER A 387 6.31 -1.40 -4.12
N PRO A 388 7.39 -1.44 -3.33
CA PRO A 388 7.89 -2.71 -2.79
C PRO A 388 6.85 -3.49 -1.98
N GLU A 389 5.89 -2.79 -1.36
CA GLU A 389 4.85 -3.38 -0.52
C GLU A 389 3.59 -3.76 -1.30
N ASP A 390 3.42 -3.22 -2.51
CA ASP A 390 2.27 -3.45 -3.37
C ASP A 390 2.73 -3.37 -4.83
N THR A 391 3.33 -4.47 -5.26
CA THR A 391 4.05 -4.56 -6.53
C THR A 391 3.11 -5.00 -7.65
N PHE A 392 3.03 -4.19 -8.69
CA PHE A 392 2.45 -4.56 -9.98
C PHE A 392 3.43 -4.27 -11.13
N PRO A 393 3.28 -4.93 -12.30
CA PRO A 393 4.15 -4.69 -13.44
C PRO A 393 4.17 -3.22 -13.86
N SER A 394 5.35 -2.72 -14.27
CA SER A 394 5.54 -1.31 -14.68
C SER A 394 4.63 -0.87 -15.83
N ALA A 395 4.17 -1.82 -16.67
CA ALA A 395 3.19 -1.56 -17.72
C ALA A 395 1.85 -1.03 -17.20
N TYR A 396 1.55 -1.24 -15.92
CA TYR A 396 0.33 -0.79 -15.26
C TYR A 396 0.52 0.52 -14.47
N GLU A 397 1.74 1.04 -14.42
CA GLU A 397 1.98 2.40 -13.91
C GLU A 397 1.40 3.45 -14.86
N GLY A 398 1.00 4.59 -14.30
CA GLY A 398 0.51 5.71 -15.08
C GLY A 398 -0.53 6.53 -14.32
N VAL A 399 -1.33 7.27 -15.09
CA VAL A 399 -2.37 8.15 -14.56
C VAL A 399 -3.70 7.42 -14.54
N VAL A 400 -4.33 7.27 -13.38
CA VAL A 400 -5.72 6.81 -13.28
C VAL A 400 -6.64 8.03 -13.18
N VAL A 401 -7.75 7.98 -13.91
CA VAL A 401 -8.83 8.96 -13.80
C VAL A 401 -10.10 8.23 -13.41
N TYR A 402 -10.69 8.62 -12.30
CA TYR A 402 -11.93 8.03 -11.80
C TYR A 402 -12.95 9.10 -11.44
N LYS A 403 -14.22 8.76 -11.64
CA LYS A 403 -15.36 9.56 -11.21
C LYS A 403 -15.69 9.24 -9.76
N ILE A 404 -16.00 10.28 -9.01
CA ILE A 404 -16.58 10.22 -7.66
C ILE A 404 -18.03 10.70 -7.74
N ASP A 405 -18.94 9.96 -7.12
CA ASP A 405 -20.34 10.37 -6.94
C ASP A 405 -20.80 10.13 -5.49
N THR A 406 -20.96 11.22 -4.75
CA THR A 406 -21.32 11.23 -3.32
C THR A 406 -22.83 11.10 -3.06
N LYS A 407 -23.64 10.96 -4.13
CA LYS A 407 -25.07 10.58 -4.02
C LYS A 407 -25.27 9.07 -4.02
N LEU A 408 -24.28 8.29 -4.43
CA LEU A 408 -24.39 6.84 -4.52
C LEU A 408 -23.97 6.22 -3.18
N SER A 409 -24.80 5.31 -2.67
CA SER A 409 -24.46 4.46 -1.52
C SER A 409 -23.36 3.46 -1.88
N GLY A 410 -22.83 2.79 -0.85
CA GLY A 410 -21.93 1.66 -0.99
C GLY A 410 -22.52 0.57 -1.89
N GLY A 411 -21.66 -0.07 -2.69
CA GLY A 411 -22.08 -1.11 -3.61
C GLY A 411 -22.81 -0.61 -4.86
N LYS A 412 -22.89 0.72 -5.08
CA LYS A 412 -23.57 1.34 -6.24
C LYS A 412 -22.64 2.05 -7.21
N GLY A 413 -21.31 1.85 -7.10
CA GLY A 413 -20.35 2.45 -8.05
C GLY A 413 -20.03 3.91 -7.79
N SER A 414 -20.01 4.32 -6.52
CA SER A 414 -19.67 5.68 -6.07
C SER A 414 -18.25 6.11 -6.44
N ILE A 415 -17.34 5.16 -6.71
CA ILE A 415 -16.11 5.39 -7.48
C ILE A 415 -16.14 4.51 -8.73
N SER A 416 -15.89 5.13 -9.88
CA SER A 416 -15.84 4.44 -11.17
C SER A 416 -14.62 4.89 -11.97
N ILE A 417 -13.72 3.96 -12.31
CA ILE A 417 -12.58 4.25 -13.19
C ILE A 417 -13.09 4.52 -14.60
N ILE A 418 -12.78 5.70 -15.13
CA ILE A 418 -13.19 6.11 -16.48
C ILE A 418 -12.04 6.00 -17.48
N SER A 419 -10.80 5.99 -17.00
CA SER A 419 -9.61 5.83 -17.84
C SER A 419 -9.40 4.37 -18.24
N ASN A 420 -9.07 4.17 -19.53
CA ASN A 420 -8.64 2.90 -20.13
C ASN A 420 -9.34 1.62 -19.60
N ALA A 421 -10.63 1.47 -19.94
CA ALA A 421 -11.44 0.31 -19.53
C ALA A 421 -10.92 -1.06 -20.00
N GLY A 422 -9.97 -1.10 -20.95
CA GLY A 422 -9.36 -2.33 -21.45
C GLY A 422 -8.13 -2.79 -20.65
N LYS A 423 -7.60 -1.95 -19.76
CA LYS A 423 -6.36 -2.23 -19.04
C LYS A 423 -6.64 -2.93 -17.70
N SER A 424 -6.70 -4.25 -17.76
CA SER A 424 -6.96 -5.13 -16.61
C SER A 424 -5.85 -6.16 -16.42
N GLN A 425 -5.71 -6.68 -15.20
CA GLN A 425 -4.80 -7.78 -14.89
C GLN A 425 -5.37 -8.73 -13.83
N PRO A 426 -4.91 -9.99 -13.74
CA PRO A 426 -5.21 -10.84 -12.61
C PRO A 426 -4.79 -10.17 -11.29
N THR A 427 -5.69 -10.20 -10.31
CA THR A 427 -5.46 -9.72 -8.93
C THR A 427 -5.06 -10.86 -8.00
N LYS A 428 -4.73 -10.56 -6.73
CA LYS A 428 -4.40 -11.58 -5.73
C LYS A 428 -5.52 -12.64 -5.66
N GLY A 429 -6.78 -12.21 -5.62
CA GLY A 429 -7.96 -13.09 -5.63
C GLY A 429 -8.23 -13.86 -6.94
N GLY A 430 -7.31 -13.84 -7.91
CA GLY A 430 -7.38 -14.63 -9.15
C GLY A 430 -8.35 -14.11 -10.22
N ARG A 431 -9.15 -13.07 -9.92
CA ARG A 431 -10.04 -12.42 -10.88
C ARG A 431 -9.33 -11.28 -11.60
N ALA A 432 -9.73 -11.00 -12.84
CA ALA A 432 -9.29 -9.81 -13.55
C ALA A 432 -9.83 -8.56 -12.84
N GLY A 433 -8.94 -7.65 -12.44
CA GLY A 433 -9.27 -6.35 -11.88
C GLY A 433 -8.87 -5.24 -12.84
N LEU A 434 -9.71 -4.20 -12.91
CA LEU A 434 -9.47 -3.04 -13.75
C LEU A 434 -8.38 -2.15 -13.12
N ILE A 435 -7.32 -1.88 -13.88
CA ILE A 435 -6.26 -0.94 -13.50
C ILE A 435 -6.57 0.44 -14.06
N GLY A 436 -6.88 0.49 -15.36
CA GLY A 436 -7.32 1.71 -16.02
C GLY A 436 -6.29 2.84 -16.12
N THR A 437 -4.99 2.59 -15.93
CA THR A 437 -3.98 3.66 -16.06
C THR A 437 -3.74 4.07 -17.51
N LEU A 438 -3.59 5.38 -17.72
CA LEU A 438 -3.14 6.03 -18.95
C LEU A 438 -1.61 6.16 -18.94
N SER A 439 -1.01 5.91 -20.10
CA SER A 439 0.41 6.04 -20.41
C SER A 439 0.66 7.35 -21.14
N VAL A 440 1.94 7.75 -21.29
CA VAL A 440 2.31 8.97 -22.03
C VAL A 440 1.69 8.98 -23.43
N GLY A 441 1.01 10.08 -23.77
CA GLY A 441 0.31 10.27 -25.03
C GLY A 441 -1.16 9.82 -25.02
N GLU A 442 -1.57 8.96 -24.07
CA GLU A 442 -2.95 8.52 -23.92
C GLU A 442 -3.81 9.58 -23.23
N SER A 443 -5.11 9.54 -23.51
CA SER A 443 -6.09 10.48 -22.96
C SER A 443 -7.44 9.81 -22.72
N VAL A 444 -8.23 10.39 -21.83
CA VAL A 444 -9.64 10.06 -21.63
C VAL A 444 -10.49 11.33 -21.79
N LYS A 445 -11.65 11.20 -22.42
CA LYS A 445 -12.68 12.24 -22.47
C LYS A 445 -13.82 11.85 -21.53
N TYR A 446 -14.28 12.80 -20.72
CA TYR A 446 -15.46 12.63 -19.88
C TYR A 446 -16.24 13.94 -19.85
N GLU A 447 -17.51 13.88 -20.26
CA GLU A 447 -18.33 15.07 -20.53
C GLU A 447 -17.55 16.03 -21.47
N ASP A 448 -17.38 17.29 -21.08
CA ASP A 448 -16.65 18.29 -21.87
C ASP A 448 -15.15 18.31 -21.56
N TYR A 449 -14.65 17.45 -20.67
CA TYR A 449 -13.24 17.48 -20.28
C TYR A 449 -12.41 16.41 -20.99
N THR A 450 -11.19 16.77 -21.38
CA THR A 450 -10.17 15.85 -21.86
C THR A 450 -8.97 15.88 -20.92
N ILE A 451 -8.59 14.71 -20.41
CA ILE A 451 -7.43 14.51 -19.53
C ILE A 451 -6.41 13.72 -20.33
N LYS A 452 -5.19 14.25 -20.48
CA LYS A 452 -4.13 13.64 -21.29
C LYS A 452 -2.80 13.60 -20.55
N VAL A 453 -2.11 12.47 -20.63
CA VAL A 453 -0.76 12.32 -20.07
C VAL A 453 0.26 12.86 -21.06
N LEU A 454 0.99 13.90 -20.67
CA LEU A 454 1.95 14.58 -21.53
C LEU A 454 3.34 13.98 -21.44
N LYS A 455 3.78 13.69 -20.22
CA LYS A 455 5.13 13.21 -19.92
C LYS A 455 5.13 12.49 -18.57
N ASN A 456 5.94 11.43 -18.45
CA ASN A 456 6.24 10.84 -17.16
C ASN A 456 7.62 11.26 -16.67
N SER A 457 7.78 11.34 -15.35
CA SER A 457 9.07 11.60 -14.70
C SER A 457 9.20 10.77 -13.42
N THR A 458 10.38 10.80 -12.82
CA THR A 458 10.64 10.19 -11.51
C THR A 458 9.89 10.89 -10.38
N THR A 459 9.55 12.17 -10.54
CA THR A 459 8.89 12.99 -9.51
C THR A 459 7.37 13.03 -9.63
N GLY A 460 6.83 12.58 -10.77
CA GLY A 460 5.41 12.65 -11.10
C GLY A 460 5.13 12.64 -12.60
N ASP A 461 3.85 12.65 -12.95
CA ASP A 461 3.38 12.76 -14.33
C ASP A 461 2.82 14.15 -14.62
N TYR A 462 3.15 14.65 -15.81
CA TYR A 462 2.59 15.87 -16.36
C TYR A 462 1.28 15.51 -17.07
N VAL A 463 0.18 16.12 -16.63
CA VAL A 463 -1.16 15.87 -17.13
C VAL A 463 -1.79 17.18 -17.58
N SER A 464 -2.33 17.22 -18.80
CA SER A 464 -3.17 18.34 -19.22
C SER A 464 -4.64 18.05 -18.95
N VAL A 465 -5.36 19.07 -18.49
CA VAL A 465 -6.82 19.11 -18.45
C VAL A 465 -7.29 20.19 -19.41
N SER A 466 -8.16 19.83 -20.36
CA SER A 466 -8.77 20.78 -21.27
C SER A 466 -10.28 20.65 -21.32
N LYS A 467 -10.99 21.78 -21.52
CA LYS A 467 -12.44 21.86 -21.64
C LYS A 467 -12.85 22.08 -23.11
N GLY A 468 -13.83 21.32 -23.55
CA GLY A 468 -14.49 21.45 -24.84
C GLY A 468 -15.18 22.79 -24.99
N ASN A 469 -15.42 23.19 -26.24
CA ASN A 469 -16.20 24.38 -26.56
C ASN A 469 -17.70 24.14 -26.37
#